data_AF-A0A7C0WY66-F1
#
_entry.id   AF-A0A7C0WY66-F1
#
_cell.length_a   1.000
_cell.length_b   1.000
_cell.length_c   1.000
_cell.angle_alpha   90.00
_cell.angle_beta   90.00
_cell.angle_gamma   90.00
#
_symmetry.space_group_name_H-M   'P 1'
#
loop_
_entity.id
_entity.type
_entity.pdbx_description
1 polymer ?
#
loop_
_entity_poly.entity_id
_entity_poly.type
_entity_poly.pdbx_seq_one_letter_code
_entity_poly.pdbx_strand_id
1 'polypeptide(L)'
;MLSFSLKLKNPPGTIQKESWEILKEAIRENKNVFVEGEEDLLVIPSVLLSPQKTAVIYGFPKKGICLIEVNQKMKNKIKKLLKLFSKCEQ
;
A
#
# COMPACT_ATOMS: atom_id res chain seq x y z
N MET A 1 -17.73 11.32 -12.59
CA MET A 1 -16.31 11.06 -12.27
C MET A 1 -16.22 10.85 -10.77
N LEU A 2 -15.59 9.78 -10.27
CA LEU A 2 -15.43 9.58 -8.82
C LEU A 2 -14.57 10.72 -8.26
N SER A 3 -15.01 11.36 -7.17
CA SER A 3 -14.22 12.38 -6.48
C SER A 3 -13.15 11.70 -5.63
N PHE A 4 -11.87 11.94 -5.94
CA PHE A 4 -10.74 11.47 -5.13
C PHE A 4 -10.25 12.59 -4.20
N SER A 5 -10.04 12.28 -2.92
CA SER A 5 -9.57 13.23 -1.91
C SER A 5 -8.05 13.43 -1.94
N LEU A 6 -7.30 12.41 -2.35
CA LEU A 6 -5.84 12.41 -2.41
C LEU A 6 -5.36 11.83 -3.74
N LYS A 7 -4.13 12.16 -4.14
CA LYS A 7 -3.51 11.64 -5.36
C LYS A 7 -2.02 11.38 -5.13
N LEU A 8 -1.53 10.26 -5.66
CA LEU A 8 -0.11 9.94 -5.70
C LEU A 8 0.29 9.40 -7.08
N LYS A 9 1.60 9.40 -7.35
CA LYS A 9 2.20 8.72 -8.51
C LYS A 9 3.04 7.55 -8.00
N ASN A 10 2.94 6.40 -8.66
CA ASN A 10 3.77 5.25 -8.33
C ASN A 10 4.17 4.50 -9.60
N PRO A 11 5.39 4.72 -10.13
CA PRO A 11 5.89 3.99 -11.29
C PRO A 11 5.89 2.47 -11.08
N PRO A 12 5.78 1.67 -12.16
CA PRO A 12 5.83 0.22 -12.08
C PRO A 12 7.11 -0.28 -11.39
N GLY A 13 6.97 -1.28 -10.53
CA GLY A 13 8.06 -1.89 -9.77
C GLY A 13 8.57 -1.05 -8.59
N THR A 14 7.86 0.01 -8.19
CA THR A 14 8.32 0.92 -7.14
C THR A 14 7.32 1.12 -6.01
N ILE A 15 7.84 1.67 -4.90
CA ILE A 15 7.05 2.24 -3.82
C ILE A 15 7.67 3.61 -3.53
N GLN A 16 7.07 4.67 -4.05
CA GLN A 16 7.58 6.03 -3.88
C GLN A 16 7.53 6.48 -2.42
N LYS A 17 8.48 7.32 -2.01
CA LYS A 17 8.55 7.80 -0.60
C LYS A 17 7.30 8.60 -0.24
N GLU A 18 6.82 9.40 -1.17
CA GLU A 18 5.63 10.24 -1.07
C GLU A 18 4.37 9.40 -0.86
N SER A 19 4.32 8.18 -1.42
CA SER A 19 3.19 7.27 -1.24
C SER A 19 2.97 6.93 0.23
N TRP A 20 4.03 6.87 1.05
CA TRP A 20 3.90 6.53 2.48
C TRP A 20 3.11 7.56 3.26
N GLU A 21 3.42 8.85 3.07
CA GLU A 21 2.74 9.92 3.79
C GLU A 21 1.28 10.07 3.32
N ILE A 22 1.04 9.96 2.00
CA ILE A 22 -0.31 10.05 1.44
C ILE A 22 -1.18 8.88 1.90
N LEU A 23 -0.65 7.65 1.90
CA LEU A 23 -1.39 6.48 2.39
C LEU A 23 -1.63 6.55 3.90
N LYS A 24 -0.69 7.09 4.66
CA LYS A 24 -0.85 7.30 6.11
C LYS A 24 -1.97 8.31 6.40
N GLU A 25 -2.02 9.42 5.66
CA GLU A 25 -3.13 10.37 5.75
C GLU A 25 -4.45 9.70 5.36
N ALA A 26 -4.47 9.00 4.22
CA ALA A 26 -5.66 8.34 3.71
C ALA A 26 -6.26 7.33 4.70
N ILE A 27 -5.42 6.49 5.30
CA ILE A 27 -5.84 5.51 6.31
C ILE A 27 -6.37 6.21 7.56
N ARG A 28 -5.70 7.26 8.04
CA ARG A 28 -6.09 7.98 9.25
C ARG A 28 -7.41 8.72 9.08
N GLU A 29 -7.63 9.31 7.91
CA GLU A 29 -8.76 10.21 7.64
C GLU A 29 -9.88 9.54 6.83
N ASN A 30 -9.75 8.23 6.57
CA ASN A 30 -10.70 7.44 5.79
C ASN A 30 -11.01 8.06 4.41
N LYS A 31 -9.94 8.46 3.71
CA LYS A 31 -10.00 9.10 2.38
C LYS A 31 -9.63 8.11 1.28
N ASN A 32 -10.15 8.33 0.08
CA ASN A 32 -9.72 7.61 -1.12
C ASN A 32 -8.50 8.27 -1.76
N VAL A 33 -7.70 7.46 -2.46
CA VAL A 33 -6.48 7.90 -3.15
C VAL A 33 -6.57 7.52 -4.61
N PHE A 34 -6.31 8.46 -5.50
CA PHE A 34 -6.06 8.17 -6.90
C PHE A 34 -4.58 7.82 -7.10
N VAL A 35 -4.30 6.63 -7.63
CA VAL A 35 -2.95 6.18 -7.94
C VAL A 35 -2.71 6.33 -9.43
N GLU A 36 -1.80 7.23 -9.80
CA GLU A 36 -1.29 7.33 -11.17
C GLU A 36 -0.10 6.38 -11.32
N GLY A 37 -0.34 5.19 -11.88
CA GLY A 37 0.65 4.14 -12.06
C GLY A 37 0.23 2.82 -11.41
N GLU A 38 1.19 2.12 -10.81
CA GLU A 38 1.01 0.80 -10.20
C GLU A 38 0.55 0.90 -8.74
N GLU A 39 -0.50 0.17 -8.38
CA GLU A 39 -1.13 0.21 -7.04
C GLU A 39 -0.88 -1.06 -6.21
N ASP A 40 -0.59 -2.20 -6.84
CA ASP A 40 -0.49 -3.49 -6.15
C ASP A 40 0.68 -3.56 -5.13
N LEU A 41 1.82 -2.94 -5.43
CA LEU A 41 2.94 -2.82 -4.48
C LEU A 41 2.62 -1.94 -3.27
N LEU A 42 1.61 -1.06 -3.37
CA LEU A 42 1.17 -0.22 -2.25
C LEU A 42 0.45 -1.01 -1.14
N VAL A 43 0.20 -2.30 -1.34
CA VAL A 43 -0.20 -3.23 -0.27
C VAL A 43 0.86 -3.26 0.85
N ILE A 44 2.15 -3.15 0.51
CA ILE A 44 3.24 -3.17 1.48
C ILE A 44 3.14 -2.00 2.47
N PRO A 45 3.15 -0.72 2.04
CA PRO A 45 2.93 0.39 2.96
C PRO A 45 1.56 0.33 3.62
N SER A 46 0.50 -0.10 2.93
CA SER A 46 -0.84 -0.20 3.51
C SER A 46 -0.88 -1.14 4.73
N VAL A 47 -0.27 -2.33 4.65
CA VAL A 47 -0.19 -3.26 5.80
C VAL A 47 0.66 -2.70 6.94
N LEU A 48 1.75 -2.00 6.63
CA LEU A 48 2.67 -1.49 7.63
C LEU A 48 2.11 -0.27 8.38
N LEU A 49 1.38 0.60 7.68
CA LEU A 49 0.76 1.81 8.22
C LEU A 49 -0.57 1.55 8.94
N SER A 50 -1.32 0.52 8.52
CA SER A 50 -2.61 0.20 9.12
C SER A 50 -2.52 -0.23 10.59
N PRO A 51 -3.51 0.07 11.44
CA PRO A 51 -3.57 -0.46 12.80
C PRO A 51 -3.74 -1.99 12.81
N GLN A 52 -3.55 -2.63 13.98
CA GLN A 52 -3.87 -4.06 14.12
C GLN A 52 -5.38 -4.29 13.98
N LYS A 53 -5.76 -5.51 13.58
CA LYS A 53 -7.15 -5.92 13.30
C LYS A 53 -7.79 -5.21 12.09
N THR A 54 -6.97 -4.58 11.24
CA THR A 54 -7.40 -4.08 9.92
C THR A 54 -7.32 -5.21 8.90
N ALA A 55 -8.25 -5.23 7.95
CA ALA A 55 -8.17 -6.05 6.75
C ALA A 55 -7.64 -5.20 5.59
N VAL A 56 -6.54 -5.61 4.97
CA VAL A 56 -6.08 -5.09 3.67
C VAL A 56 -6.51 -6.06 2.60
N ILE A 57 -7.30 -5.59 1.63
CA ILE A 57 -7.86 -6.38 0.55
C ILE A 57 -7.32 -5.84 -0.77
N TYR A 58 -6.81 -6.72 -1.63
CA TYR A 58 -6.28 -6.32 -2.94
C TYR A 58 -6.48 -7.42 -3.98
N GLY A 59 -6.46 -7.04 -5.25
CA GLY A 59 -6.53 -7.97 -6.37
C GLY A 59 -5.19 -8.67 -6.57
N PHE A 60 -5.21 -9.98 -6.84
CA PHE A 60 -4.06 -10.74 -7.28
C PHE A 60 -4.28 -11.21 -8.72
N PRO A 61 -3.49 -10.71 -9.69
CA PRO A 61 -3.66 -11.03 -11.10
C PRO A 61 -3.83 -12.54 -11.34
N LYS A 62 -4.90 -12.91 -12.05
CA LYS A 62 -5.25 -14.30 -12.42
C LYS A 62 -5.53 -15.24 -11.24
N LYS A 63 -5.61 -14.75 -10.00
CA LYS A 63 -5.92 -15.56 -8.81
C LYS A 63 -7.09 -15.05 -7.97
N GLY A 64 -7.58 -13.84 -8.21
CA GLY A 64 -8.75 -13.28 -7.55
C GLY A 64 -8.38 -12.23 -6.51
N ILE A 65 -8.93 -12.34 -5.30
CA ILE A 65 -8.75 -11.36 -4.22
C ILE A 65 -7.91 -11.98 -3.10
N CYS A 66 -6.97 -11.20 -2.56
CA CYS A 66 -6.23 -11.54 -1.37
C CYS A 66 -6.70 -10.69 -0.18
N LEU A 67 -6.84 -11.32 0.99
CA LEU A 67 -7.13 -10.69 2.26
C LEU A 67 -5.91 -10.85 3.18
N ILE A 68 -5.44 -9.73 3.74
CA ILE A 68 -4.38 -9.71 4.74
C ILE A 68 -4.96 -9.13 6.02
N GLU A 69 -5.05 -9.94 7.07
CA GLU A 69 -5.33 -9.45 8.41
C GLU A 69 -4.06 -8.86 9.04
N VAL A 70 -4.13 -7.59 9.41
CA VAL A 70 -3.00 -6.85 9.98
C VAL A 70 -2.84 -7.23 11.45
N ASN A 71 -1.77 -7.96 11.73
CA ASN A 71 -1.28 -8.27 13.07
C ASN A 71 0.25 -8.12 13.12
N GLN A 72 0.84 -8.23 14.31
CA GLN A 72 2.28 -8.03 14.47
C GLN A 72 3.13 -9.02 13.66
N LYS A 73 2.69 -10.28 13.56
CA LYS A 73 3.36 -11.32 12.77
C LYS A 73 3.37 -10.94 11.29
N MET A 74 2.24 -10.48 10.76
CA MET A 74 2.10 -10.06 9.38
C MET A 74 2.93 -8.81 9.09
N LYS A 75 2.89 -7.79 9.96
CA LYS A 75 3.76 -6.61 9.83
C LYS A 75 5.24 -6.99 9.79
N ASN A 76 5.68 -7.92 10.64
CA ASN A 76 7.06 -8.41 10.61
C ASN A 76 7.40 -9.14 9.29
N LYS A 77 6.48 -9.94 8.74
CA LYS A 77 6.66 -10.59 7.43
C LYS A 77 6.78 -9.56 6.30
N ILE A 78 5.91 -8.56 6.26
CA ILE A 78 5.93 -7.50 5.25
C ILE A 78 7.17 -6.60 5.41
N LYS A 79 7.61 -6.31 6.63
CA LYS A 79 8.90 -5.62 6.86
C LYS A 79 10.09 -6.40 6.27
N LYS A 80 10.10 -7.73 6.41
CA LYS A 80 11.14 -8.57 5.80
C LYS A 80 11.06 -8.56 4.27
N LEU A 81 9.85 -8.59 3.71
CA LEU A 81 9.64 -8.46 2.26
C LEU A 81 10.16 -7.11 1.74
N LEU A 82 9.83 -6.00 2.41
CA LEU A 82 10.29 -4.66 2.04
C LEU A 82 11.82 -4.56 2.03
N LYS A 83 12.52 -5.29 2.91
CA LYS A 83 14.00 -5.32 2.92
C LYS A 83 14.62 -5.99 1.68
N LEU A 84 13.84 -6.72 0.88
CA LEU A 84 14.30 -7.28 -0.39
C LEU A 84 14.30 -6.24 -1.52
N PHE A 85 13.66 -5.08 -1.31
CA PHE A 85 13.69 -3.98 -2.27
C PHE A 85 15.00 -3.21 -2.14
N SER A 86 15.62 -2.92 -3.26
CA SER A 86 16.72 -1.96 -3.37
C SER A 86 16.18 -0.55 -3.54
N LYS A 87 16.89 0.44 -2.99
CA LYS A 87 16.61 1.84 -3.28
C LYS A 87 16.82 2.07 -4.78
N CYS A 88 15.83 2.65 -5.45
CA CYS A 88 15.95 3.09 -6.83
C CYS A 88 16.02 4.62 -6.84
N GLU A 89 16.83 5.18 -7.73
CA GLU A 89 16.84 6.62 -8.04
C GLU A 89 16.00 6.79 -9.30
N GLN A 90 14.69 6.97 -9.10
CA GLN A 90 13.74 7.34 -10.15
C GLN A 90 13.19 8.71 -9.83
#